data_AF-A0A7V8EJ34-F1
#
_entry.id   AF-A0A7V8EJ34-F1
#
_cell.length_a   1.000
_cell.length_b   1.000
_cell.length_c   1.000
_cell.angle_alpha   90.00
_cell.angle_beta   90.00
_cell.angle_gamma   90.00
#
_symmetry.space_group_name_H-M   'P 1'
#
loop_
_entity.id
_entity.type
_entity.pdbx_description
1 polymer ?
#
loop_
_entity_poly.entity_id
_entity_poly.type
_entity_poly.pdbx_seq_one_letter_code
_entity_poly.pdbx_strand_id
1 'polypeptide(L)'
;MNLNPSPRPGLVAGAQFLYQGNTFRLNTFLCEMPKKPVEHELLAGLFDEWEAEEAAKLPPGMRRIKLQTCLPGDATFVSGSGTAGCVAPIEDIELVGFVDWTDKQLAEHHEKALREGREGRYVGAVLRPITQTEVV
;
A
#
# COMPACT_ATOMS: atom_id res chain seq x y z
N MET A 1 17.36 -19.76 -1.93
CA MET A 1 16.03 -20.23 -1.46
C MET A 1 15.23 -18.99 -1.12
N ASN A 2 14.35 -18.55 -2.00
CA ASN A 2 13.51 -17.37 -1.75
C ASN A 2 12.37 -17.78 -0.82
N LEU A 3 12.45 -17.31 0.43
CA LEU A 3 11.36 -17.35 1.38
C LEU A 3 10.27 -16.43 0.83
N ASN A 4 9.24 -17.01 0.21
CA ASN A 4 7.97 -16.32 0.02
C ASN A 4 7.54 -15.80 1.39
N PRO A 5 7.35 -14.49 1.60
CA PRO A 5 6.80 -14.00 2.86
C PRO A 5 5.40 -14.61 2.98
N SER A 6 5.24 -15.53 3.94
CA SER A 6 3.94 -16.07 4.30
C SER A 6 2.98 -14.90 4.56
N PRO A 7 1.72 -14.96 4.09
CA PRO A 7 0.74 -13.94 4.42
C PRO A 7 0.71 -13.79 5.95
N ARG A 8 0.89 -12.56 6.45
CA ARG A 8 0.81 -12.29 7.89
C ARG A 8 -0.51 -12.86 8.39
N PRO A 9 -0.52 -13.75 9.40
CA PRO A 9 -1.73 -14.42 9.83
C PRO A 9 -2.78 -13.37 10.23
N GLY A 10 -3.95 -13.41 9.56
CA GLY A 10 -5.08 -12.50 9.79
C GLY A 10 -5.27 -11.37 8.77
N LEU A 11 -4.29 -11.08 7.90
CA LEU A 11 -4.42 -10.03 6.90
C LEU A 11 -5.20 -10.52 5.66
N VAL A 12 -6.53 -10.54 5.77
CA VAL A 12 -7.45 -11.03 4.74
C VAL A 12 -8.39 -9.91 4.31
N ALA A 13 -8.79 -9.88 3.04
CA ALA A 13 -9.79 -8.90 2.59
C ALA A 13 -11.15 -9.23 3.21
N GLY A 14 -11.82 -8.22 3.76
CA GLY A 14 -12.98 -8.39 4.63
C GLY A 14 -12.64 -8.35 6.13
N ALA A 15 -11.36 -8.44 6.53
CA ALA A 15 -10.97 -8.16 7.91
C ALA A 15 -11.31 -6.72 8.31
N GLN A 16 -11.65 -6.52 9.58
CA GLN A 16 -11.81 -5.20 10.18
C GLN A 16 -10.54 -4.81 10.91
N PHE A 17 -10.14 -3.55 10.75
CA PHE A 17 -8.98 -2.99 11.42
C PHE A 17 -9.26 -1.61 12.01
N LEU A 18 -8.62 -1.31 13.13
CA LEU A 18 -8.57 0.03 13.70
C LEU A 18 -7.38 0.80 13.13
N TYR A 19 -7.62 2.04 12.74
CA TYR A 19 -6.58 2.99 12.34
C TYR A 19 -7.01 4.40 12.73
N GLN A 20 -6.15 5.12 13.44
CA GLN A 20 -6.42 6.49 13.92
C GLN A 20 -7.79 6.63 14.61
N GLY A 21 -8.13 5.67 15.47
CA GLY A 21 -9.40 5.66 16.23
C GLY A 21 -10.66 5.33 15.43
N ASN A 22 -10.53 4.96 14.15
CA ASN A 22 -11.66 4.60 13.29
C ASN A 22 -11.56 3.14 12.85
N THR A 23 -12.70 2.47 12.69
CA THR A 23 -12.77 1.10 12.18
C THR A 23 -13.00 1.10 10.68
N PHE A 24 -12.21 0.29 9.97
CA PHE A 24 -12.28 0.13 8.53
C PHE A 24 -12.35 -1.35 8.14
N ARG A 25 -12.95 -1.64 6.99
CA ARG A 25 -12.88 -2.95 6.34
C ARG A 25 -11.73 -2.97 5.35
N LEU A 26 -10.82 -3.93 5.49
CA LEU A 26 -9.73 -4.19 4.54
C LEU A 26 -10.31 -4.59 3.19
N ASN A 27 -9.97 -3.84 2.15
CA ASN A 27 -10.41 -4.14 0.78
C ASN A 27 -9.31 -4.78 -0.05
N THR A 28 -8.14 -4.15 -0.08
CA THR A 28 -7.03 -4.57 -0.94
C THR A 28 -5.68 -4.31 -0.27
N PHE A 29 -4.65 -4.91 -0.84
CA PHE A 29 -3.29 -4.89 -0.34
C PHE A 29 -2.43 -4.00 -1.25
N LEU A 30 -1.61 -3.16 -0.67
CA LEU A 30 -0.87 -2.13 -1.38
C LEU A 30 0.63 -2.21 -1.06
N CYS A 31 1.45 -2.01 -2.07
CA CYS A 31 2.90 -1.85 -1.93
C CYS A 31 3.38 -0.62 -2.68
N GLU A 32 4.61 -0.20 -2.39
CA GLU A 32 5.27 0.87 -3.13
C GLU A 32 5.49 0.44 -4.59
N MET A 33 5.04 1.27 -5.51
CA MET A 33 5.29 1.07 -6.94
C MET A 33 6.78 1.29 -7.20
N PRO A 34 7.48 0.31 -7.81
CA PRO A 34 8.90 0.48 -8.13
C PRO A 34 9.08 1.64 -9.11
N LYS A 35 10.07 2.50 -8.86
CA LYS A 35 10.46 3.54 -9.81
C LYS A 35 10.93 2.87 -11.10
N LYS A 36 10.28 3.20 -12.22
CA LYS A 36 10.77 2.82 -13.55
C LYS A 36 11.78 3.85 -14.01
N PRO A 37 13.00 3.45 -14.42
CA PRO A 37 13.96 4.38 -15.00
C PRO A 37 13.38 4.97 -16.28
N VAL A 38 13.59 6.26 -16.48
CA VAL A 38 13.25 6.94 -17.74
C VAL A 38 14.37 6.62 -18.73
N GLU A 39 14.07 5.84 -19.77
CA GLU A 39 15.08 5.36 -20.72
C GLU A 39 15.68 6.48 -21.59
N HIS A 40 15.02 7.63 -21.69
CA HIS A 40 15.45 8.74 -22.53
C HIS A 40 16.27 9.76 -21.73
N GLU A 41 17.56 9.88 -22.02
CA GLU A 41 18.52 10.70 -21.24
C GLU A 41 18.09 12.16 -21.02
N LEU A 42 17.57 12.84 -22.06
CA LEU A 42 17.08 14.23 -21.93
C LEU A 42 15.86 14.37 -21.03
N LEU A 43 15.01 13.33 -20.96
CA LEU A 43 13.83 13.34 -20.11
C LEU A 43 14.20 12.94 -18.68
N ALA A 44 15.16 12.03 -18.50
CA ALA A 44 15.63 11.61 -17.19
C ALA A 44 16.07 12.80 -16.33
N GLY A 45 16.90 13.70 -16.88
CA GLY A 45 17.33 14.90 -16.15
C GLY A 45 16.19 15.85 -15.78
N LEU A 46 15.20 16.03 -16.67
CA LEU A 46 14.01 16.84 -16.38
C LEU A 46 13.11 16.23 -15.31
N PHE A 47 12.97 14.90 -15.30
CA PHE A 47 12.21 14.20 -14.27
C PHE A 47 12.92 14.26 -12.92
N ASP A 48 14.25 14.13 -12.88
CA ASP A 48 15.02 14.23 -11.65
C ASP A 48 14.92 15.63 -11.03
N GLU A 49 15.03 16.68 -11.85
CA GLU A 49 14.87 18.07 -11.41
C GLU A 49 13.45 18.31 -10.87
N TRP A 50 12.43 17.85 -11.59
CA TRP A 50 11.05 17.98 -11.12
C TRP A 50 10.76 17.16 -9.85
N GLU A 51 11.30 15.95 -9.72
CA GLU A 51 11.20 15.15 -8.50
C GLU A 51 11.88 15.84 -7.32
N ALA A 52 13.03 16.49 -7.53
CA ALA A 52 13.71 17.26 -6.49
C ALA A 52 12.89 18.49 -6.05
N GLU A 53 12.29 19.22 -6.98
CA GLU A 53 11.39 20.33 -6.67
C GLU A 53 10.14 19.86 -5.88
N GLU A 54 9.54 18.74 -6.27
CA GLU A 54 8.40 18.18 -5.55
C GLU A 54 8.79 17.67 -4.16
N ALA A 55 9.98 17.08 -4.00
CA ALA A 55 10.50 16.65 -2.71
C ALA A 55 10.77 17.84 -1.78
N ALA A 56 11.27 18.96 -2.30
CA ALA A 56 11.51 20.18 -1.53
C ALA A 56 10.23 20.82 -0.96
N LYS A 57 9.06 20.51 -1.55
CA LYS A 57 7.75 20.96 -1.05
C LYS A 57 7.21 20.09 0.10
N LEU A 58 7.84 18.95 0.39
CA LEU A 58 7.41 18.04 1.44
C LEU A 58 7.99 18.46 2.81
N PRO A 59 7.32 18.12 3.91
CA PRO A 59 7.89 18.32 5.24
C PRO A 59 9.25 17.61 5.38
N PRO A 60 10.21 18.18 6.13
CA PRO A 60 11.51 17.55 6.34
C PRO A 60 11.37 16.11 6.86
N GLY A 61 12.13 15.20 6.26
CA GLY A 61 12.10 13.78 6.64
C GLY A 61 10.91 12.98 6.10
N MET A 62 10.11 13.54 5.19
CA MET A 62 9.01 12.84 4.51
C MET A 62 9.31 12.64 3.02
N ARG A 63 8.91 11.49 2.46
CA ARG A 63 8.89 11.23 1.01
C ARG A 63 7.49 10.86 0.53
N ARG A 64 7.17 11.25 -0.69
CA ARG A 64 5.93 10.83 -1.38
C ARG A 64 6.20 9.51 -2.09
N ILE A 65 5.40 8.49 -1.78
CA ILE A 65 5.47 7.18 -2.42
C ILE A 65 4.21 6.94 -3.25
N LYS A 66 4.37 6.35 -4.43
CA LYS A 66 3.26 5.88 -5.25
C LYS A 66 2.93 4.46 -4.85
N LEU A 67 1.65 4.14 -4.74
CA LEU A 67 1.17 2.83 -4.33
C LEU A 67 0.47 2.12 -5.49
N GLN A 68 0.66 0.81 -5.53
CA GLN A 68 -0.04 -0.09 -6.43
C GLN A 68 -0.65 -1.26 -5.64
N THR A 69 -1.68 -1.89 -6.20
CA THR A 69 -2.19 -3.16 -5.68
C THR A 69 -1.12 -4.24 -5.78
N CYS A 70 -1.07 -5.13 -4.79
CA CYS A 70 -0.09 -6.22 -4.74
C CYS A 70 -0.66 -7.44 -4.02
N LEU A 71 0.13 -8.51 -3.98
CA LEU A 71 -0.22 -9.67 -3.18
C LEU A 71 0.00 -9.41 -1.69
N PRO A 72 -0.76 -10.07 -0.78
CA PRO A 72 -0.66 -9.85 0.66
C PRO A 72 0.74 -10.01 1.25
N GLY A 73 1.56 -10.90 0.67
CA GLY A 73 2.93 -11.14 1.13
C GLY A 73 3.88 -9.95 0.90
N ASP A 74 3.63 -9.15 -0.13
CA ASP A 74 4.45 -7.99 -0.51
C ASP A 74 3.90 -6.67 0.03
N ALA A 75 2.74 -6.74 0.71
CA ALA A 75 2.01 -5.57 1.15
C ALA A 75 2.74 -4.85 2.29
N THR A 76 2.81 -3.53 2.17
CA THR A 76 3.26 -2.62 3.24
C THR A 76 2.14 -1.71 3.71
N PHE A 77 1.08 -1.57 2.91
CA PHE A 77 -0.11 -0.79 3.19
C PHE A 77 -1.38 -1.60 2.88
N VAL A 78 -2.50 -1.18 3.46
CA VAL A 78 -3.84 -1.68 3.12
C VAL A 78 -4.75 -0.53 2.78
N SER A 79 -5.74 -0.80 1.92
CA SER A 79 -6.87 0.12 1.73
C SER A 79 -8.07 -0.32 2.56
N GLY A 80 -8.70 0.65 3.21
CA GLY A 80 -9.87 0.45 4.06
C GLY A 80 -11.10 1.18 3.52
N SER A 81 -12.28 0.53 3.61
CA SER A 81 -13.58 1.19 3.45
C SER A 81 -14.22 1.43 4.80
N GLY A 82 -14.69 2.65 5.01
CA GLY A 82 -15.32 3.15 6.24
C GLY A 82 -15.74 4.60 6.02
N THR A 83 -15.74 5.42 7.07
CA THR A 83 -15.92 6.87 6.93
C THR A 83 -14.76 7.46 6.12
N ALA A 84 -15.05 8.06 4.95
CA ALA A 84 -14.09 8.64 4.00
C ALA A 84 -13.05 7.68 3.35
N GLY A 85 -13.02 6.40 3.73
CA GLY A 85 -12.00 5.45 3.29
C GLY A 85 -10.60 5.79 3.81
N CYS A 86 -9.66 4.84 3.71
CA CYS A 86 -8.28 5.09 4.16
C CYS A 86 -7.26 4.26 3.40
N VAL A 87 -6.01 4.73 3.46
CA VAL A 87 -4.80 3.94 3.19
C VAL A 87 -3.96 3.98 4.45
N ALA A 88 -3.63 2.83 5.01
CA ALA A 88 -2.94 2.71 6.29
C ALA A 88 -1.70 1.81 6.16
N PRO A 89 -0.57 2.18 6.78
CA PRO A 89 0.57 1.28 6.94
C PRO A 89 0.14 0.04 7.73
N ILE A 90 0.55 -1.16 7.31
CA ILE A 90 0.18 -2.40 8.02
C ILE A 90 0.76 -2.43 9.45
N GLU A 91 1.86 -1.73 9.69
CA GLU A 91 2.46 -1.58 11.02
C GLU A 91 1.65 -0.72 12.00
N ASP A 92 0.74 0.12 11.49
CA ASP A 92 -0.05 1.07 12.28
C ASP A 92 -1.50 0.64 12.51
N ILE A 93 -1.90 -0.55 12.01
CA ILE A 93 -3.26 -1.06 12.14
C ILE A 93 -3.35 -2.16 13.20
N GLU A 94 -4.50 -2.22 13.87
CA GLU A 94 -4.86 -3.33 14.75
C GLU A 94 -6.04 -4.09 14.16
N LEU A 95 -5.90 -5.40 13.93
CA LEU A 95 -7.00 -6.23 13.45
C LEU A 95 -7.98 -6.50 14.59
N VAL A 96 -9.24 -6.10 14.41
CA VAL A 96 -10.27 -6.17 15.45
C VAL A 96 -11.39 -7.16 15.16
N GLY A 97 -11.40 -7.78 13.99
CA GLY A 97 -12.39 -8.80 13.65
C GLY A 97 -12.60 -8.94 12.16
N PHE A 98 -13.79 -9.38 11.79
CA PHE A 98 -14.23 -9.54 10.41
C PHE A 98 -15.60 -8.91 10.24
N VAL A 99 -15.90 -8.45 9.03
CA VAL A 99 -17.28 -8.05 8.71
C VAL A 99 -18.20 -9.27 8.79
N ASP A 100 -19.45 -9.05 9.19
CA ASP A 100 -20.48 -10.08 9.29
C ASP A 100 -20.98 -10.48 7.90
N TRP A 101 -20.12 -11.17 7.17
CA TRP A 101 -20.36 -11.72 5.84
C TRP A 101 -20.29 -13.23 5.90
N THR A 102 -20.98 -13.86 4.96
CA THR A 102 -20.85 -15.31 4.77
C THR A 102 -19.43 -15.66 4.33
N ASP A 103 -18.98 -16.87 4.66
CA ASP A 103 -17.67 -17.39 4.22
C ASP A 103 -17.47 -17.27 2.71
N LYS A 104 -18.55 -17.48 1.95
CA LYS A 104 -18.55 -17.32 0.49
C LYS A 104 -18.24 -15.88 0.07
N GLN A 105 -18.88 -14.89 0.69
CA GLN A 105 -18.62 -13.48 0.38
C GLN A 105 -17.21 -13.06 0.78
N LEU A 106 -16.70 -13.55 1.91
CA LEU A 106 -15.32 -13.30 2.33
C LEU A 106 -14.33 -13.92 1.34
N ALA A 107 -14.56 -15.16 0.90
CA ALA A 107 -13.73 -15.83 -0.09
C ALA A 107 -13.73 -15.09 -1.44
N GLU A 108 -14.91 -14.74 -1.97
CA GLU A 108 -15.05 -13.99 -3.23
C GLU A 108 -14.38 -12.61 -3.16
N HIS A 109 -14.53 -11.92 -2.04
CA HIS A 109 -13.90 -10.62 -1.83
C HIS A 109 -12.37 -10.75 -1.73
N HIS A 110 -11.88 -11.77 -1.04
CA HIS A 110 -10.45 -12.03 -0.95
C HIS A 110 -9.86 -12.42 -2.30
N GLU A 111 -10.53 -13.28 -3.06
CA GLU A 111 -10.10 -13.65 -4.41
C GLU A 111 -10.04 -12.43 -5.34
N LYS A 112 -11.02 -11.52 -5.25
CA LYS A 112 -10.99 -10.26 -5.98
C LYS A 112 -9.76 -9.43 -5.62
N ALA A 113 -9.44 -9.29 -4.34
CA ALA A 113 -8.25 -8.55 -3.89
C ALA A 113 -6.96 -9.21 -4.40
N LEU A 114 -6.89 -10.54 -4.43
CA LEU A 114 -5.75 -11.26 -4.98
C LEU A 114 -5.62 -11.05 -6.50
N ARG A 115 -6.74 -11.01 -7.24
CA ARG A 115 -6.73 -10.71 -8.68
C ARG A 115 -6.20 -9.30 -8.93
N GLU A 116 -6.71 -8.30 -8.21
CA GLU A 116 -6.21 -6.92 -8.30
C GLU A 116 -4.72 -6.84 -7.93
N GLY A 117 -4.28 -7.60 -6.92
CA GLY A 117 -2.89 -7.69 -6.53
C GLY A 117 -1.97 -8.21 -7.63
N ARG A 118 -2.45 -9.16 -8.45
CA ARG A 118 -1.71 -9.67 -9.62
C ARG A 118 -1.67 -8.66 -10.77
N GLU A 119 -2.68 -7.81 -10.90
CA GLU A 119 -2.73 -6.79 -11.96
C GLU A 119 -1.79 -5.60 -11.69
N GLY A 120 -1.45 -5.31 -10.43
CA GLY A 120 -0.51 -4.24 -10.11
C GLY A 120 -1.02 -2.83 -10.42
N ARG A 121 -2.32 -2.57 -10.19
CA ARG A 121 -2.97 -1.31 -10.56
C ARG A 121 -2.52 -0.17 -9.65
N TYR A 122 -2.19 0.97 -10.24
CA TYR A 122 -1.93 2.21 -9.50
C TYR A 122 -3.17 2.66 -8.70
N VAL A 123 -2.96 3.03 -7.44
CA VAL A 123 -4.04 3.45 -6.52
C VAL A 123 -3.94 4.92 -6.16
N GLY A 124 -2.74 5.40 -5.82
CA GLY A 124 -2.56 6.76 -5.32
C GLY A 124 -1.17 6.98 -4.76
N ALA A 125 -0.95 8.14 -4.14
CA ALA A 125 0.30 8.45 -3.46
C ALA A 125 0.04 8.81 -2.00
N VAL A 126 0.95 8.41 -1.12
CA VAL A 126 0.93 8.74 0.32
C VAL A 126 2.26 9.37 0.73
N LEU A 127 2.27 10.10 1.84
CA LEU A 127 3.49 10.57 2.47
C LEU A 127 3.95 9.55 3.51
N ARG A 128 5.24 9.24 3.52
CA ARG A 128 5.87 8.34 4.48
C ARG A 128 7.14 8.98 5.04
N PRO A 129 7.48 8.76 6.32
CA PRO A 129 8.80 9.10 6.84
C PRO A 129 9.92 8.45 6.03
N ILE A 130 11.02 9.16 5.81
CA ILE A 130 12.24 8.60 5.24
C ILE A 130 12.92 7.77 6.32
N THR A 131 12.72 6.45 6.30
CA THR A 131 13.49 5.52 7.13
C THR A 131 14.95 5.55 6.69
N GLN A 132 15.88 5.79 7.63
CA GLN A 132 17.32 5.98 7.41
C GLN A 132 18.06 4.82 6.70
N THR A 133 17.39 3.71 6.39
CA THR A 133 17.97 2.54 5.74
C THR A 133 18.15 2.68 4.21
N GLU A 134 17.66 3.76 3.60
CA GLU A 134 17.71 3.97 2.14
C GLU A 134 18.88 4.88 1.67
N VAL A 135 19.95 5.01 2.47
CA VAL A 135 21.20 5.68 2.02
C VAL A 135 22.16 4.60 1.53
N VAL A 136 22.20 4.38 0.22
CA VAL A 136 23.28 3.65 -0.47
C VAL A 136 23.85 4.57 -1.54
#